data_AF-A0A6M3KL19-F1
#
_entry.id   AF-A0A6M3KL19-F1
#
_cell.length_a   1.000
_cell.length_b   1.000
_cell.length_c   1.000
_cell.angle_alpha   90.00
_cell.angle_beta   90.00
_cell.angle_gamma   90.00
#
_symmetry.space_group_name_H-M   'P 1'
#
loop_
_entity.id
_entity.type
_entity.pdbx_description
1 polymer ?
#
loop_
_entity_poly.entity_id
_entity_poly.type
_entity_poly.pdbx_seq_one_letter_code
_entity_poly.pdbx_strand_id
1 'polypeptide(L)'
;MTDDRTPALGLQLPHPQNLLEQDVLRLRAAFAAVDSACDTLAGLIDGRVTDAELSAAVTALQGSIGNLNTTVSFLTASKVGVVNGLPGPAVTLKPSHLGLGPANGPNLQTITRDGLGRIATLSTTVGGQVALQTLTYDAEGRLATVVTVYDGRTRTETLTYAGGLLSGVSAVEEITP
;
A
#
# COMPACT_ATOMS: atom_id res chain seq x y z
N MET A 1 -74.58 33.93 -0.31
CA MET A 1 -73.39 33.95 -1.18
C MET A 1 -72.85 32.52 -1.23
N THR A 2 -72.80 31.91 -2.40
CA THR A 2 -72.24 30.55 -2.58
C THR A 2 -70.74 30.67 -2.78
N ASP A 3 -69.94 29.85 -2.09
CA ASP A 3 -68.47 29.93 -2.05
C ASP A 3 -67.80 28.57 -2.35
N ASP A 4 -68.20 27.96 -3.45
CA ASP A 4 -67.59 26.71 -3.92
C ASP A 4 -66.14 26.96 -4.34
N ARG A 5 -65.26 25.97 -4.12
CA ARG A 5 -63.81 26.11 -4.32
C ARG A 5 -63.24 25.00 -5.19
N THR A 6 -62.16 25.29 -5.92
CA THR A 6 -61.39 24.24 -6.59
C THR A 6 -60.67 23.34 -5.56
N PRO A 7 -60.59 22.01 -5.79
CA PRO A 7 -60.00 21.09 -4.82
C PRO A 7 -58.50 21.29 -4.57
N ALA A 8 -57.72 21.63 -5.59
CA ALA A 8 -56.26 21.66 -5.51
C ALA A 8 -55.70 23.02 -5.05
N LEU A 9 -56.29 24.13 -5.52
CA LEU A 9 -55.78 25.48 -5.28
C LEU A 9 -56.73 26.34 -4.44
N GLY A 10 -57.90 25.82 -4.04
CA GLY A 10 -58.86 26.55 -3.20
C GLY A 10 -59.42 27.81 -3.85
N LEU A 11 -59.40 27.90 -5.18
CA LEU A 11 -59.82 29.08 -5.92
C LEU A 11 -61.33 29.21 -5.89
N GLN A 12 -61.86 30.42 -5.68
CA GLN A 12 -63.30 30.69 -5.68
C GLN A 12 -63.91 30.42 -7.04
N LEU A 13 -64.95 29.61 -7.08
CA LEU A 13 -65.71 29.33 -8.28
C LEU A 13 -66.85 30.35 -8.44
N PRO A 14 -67.08 30.87 -9.66
CA PRO A 14 -68.27 31.65 -9.94
C PRO A 14 -69.53 30.79 -9.77
N HIS A 15 -70.64 31.41 -9.36
CA HIS A 15 -71.90 30.70 -9.16
C HIS A 15 -73.08 31.53 -9.68
N PRO A 16 -74.08 30.94 -10.37
CA PRO A 16 -75.21 31.69 -10.94
C PRO A 16 -76.04 32.51 -9.95
N GLN A 17 -75.95 32.20 -8.65
CA GLN A 17 -76.64 32.92 -7.57
C GLN A 17 -75.83 34.08 -6.97
N ASN A 18 -74.56 34.25 -7.36
CA ASN A 18 -73.72 35.37 -6.93
C ASN A 18 -73.89 36.56 -7.88
N LEU A 19 -73.63 37.77 -7.39
CA LEU A 19 -73.64 38.96 -8.24
C LEU A 19 -72.44 38.94 -9.19
N LEU A 20 -72.66 39.34 -10.44
CA LEU A 20 -71.62 39.34 -11.49
C LEU A 20 -70.37 40.14 -11.07
N GLU A 21 -70.56 41.30 -10.43
CA GLU A 21 -69.46 42.15 -9.95
C GLU A 21 -68.55 41.44 -8.92
N GLN A 22 -69.11 40.55 -8.10
CA GLN A 22 -68.35 39.77 -7.12
C GLN A 22 -67.58 38.65 -7.80
N ASP A 23 -68.24 37.92 -8.71
CA ASP A 23 -67.60 36.82 -9.43
C ASP A 23 -66.50 37.32 -10.39
N VAL A 24 -66.62 38.53 -10.95
CA VAL A 24 -65.53 39.16 -11.73
C VAL A 24 -64.30 39.41 -10.87
N LEU A 25 -64.44 39.90 -9.64
CA LEU A 25 -63.31 40.11 -8.73
C LEU A 25 -62.68 38.78 -8.28
N ARG A 26 -63.51 37.76 -8.04
CA ARG A 26 -63.04 36.41 -7.70
C ARG A 26 -62.24 35.77 -8.83
N LEU A 27 -62.72 35.89 -10.07
CA LEU A 27 -62.01 35.42 -11.26
C LEU A 27 -60.66 36.13 -11.42
N ARG A 28 -60.62 37.46 -11.21
CA ARG A 28 -59.36 38.21 -11.22
C ARG A 28 -58.37 37.70 -10.18
N ALA A 29 -58.83 37.45 -8.95
CA ALA A 29 -57.99 36.90 -7.89
C ALA A 29 -57.53 35.47 -8.21
N ALA A 30 -58.40 34.64 -8.78
CA ALA A 30 -58.07 33.29 -9.20
C ALA A 30 -57.00 33.27 -10.30
N PHE A 31 -57.09 34.15 -11.30
CA PHE A 31 -56.07 34.26 -12.33
C PHE A 31 -54.71 34.71 -11.78
N ALA A 32 -54.69 35.68 -10.87
CA ALA A 32 -53.45 36.09 -10.21
C ALA A 32 -52.82 34.95 -9.38
N ALA A 33 -53.64 34.14 -8.72
CA ALA A 33 -53.16 32.98 -7.96
C ALA A 33 -52.60 31.87 -8.87
N VAL A 34 -53.22 31.63 -10.03
CA VAL A 34 -52.71 30.68 -11.03
C VAL A 34 -51.38 31.16 -11.60
N ASP A 35 -51.27 32.44 -11.94
CA ASP A 35 -50.04 33.06 -12.45
C ASP A 35 -48.87 32.88 -11.45
N SER A 36 -49.10 33.20 -10.18
CA SER A 36 -48.11 32.99 -9.12
C SER A 36 -47.73 31.52 -8.91
N ALA A 37 -48.69 30.59 -9.07
CA ALA A 37 -48.40 29.16 -9.02
C ALA A 37 -47.57 28.69 -10.22
N CYS A 38 -47.81 29.24 -11.41
CA CYS A 38 -47.02 28.99 -12.61
C CYS A 38 -45.58 29.50 -12.47
N ASP A 39 -45.39 30.70 -11.93
CA ASP A 39 -44.04 31.25 -11.64
C ASP A 39 -43.28 30.39 -10.64
N THR A 40 -43.96 29.93 -9.59
CA THR A 40 -43.37 29.04 -8.59
C THR A 40 -42.96 27.70 -9.22
N LEU A 41 -43.80 27.14 -10.08
CA LEU A 41 -43.50 25.90 -10.80
C LEU A 41 -42.32 26.06 -11.75
N ALA A 42 -42.23 27.19 -12.46
CA ALA A 42 -41.10 27.51 -13.33
C ALA A 42 -39.78 27.56 -12.54
N GLY A 43 -39.75 28.27 -11.41
CA GLY A 43 -38.56 28.31 -10.54
C GLY A 43 -38.16 26.94 -9.98
N LEU A 44 -39.14 26.10 -9.65
CA LEU A 44 -38.87 24.71 -9.21
C LEU A 44 -38.34 23.83 -10.33
N ILE A 45 -38.75 24.04 -11.58
CA ILE A 45 -38.25 23.31 -12.74
C ILE A 45 -36.83 23.77 -13.08
N ASP A 46 -36.57 25.07 -13.08
CA ASP A 46 -35.24 25.64 -13.35
C ASP A 46 -34.21 25.25 -12.28
N GLY A 47 -34.65 25.06 -11.03
CA GLY A 47 -33.81 24.59 -9.94
C GLY A 47 -33.57 23.08 -9.90
N ARG A 48 -34.19 22.29 -10.80
CA ARG A 48 -33.94 20.84 -10.84
C ARG A 48 -32.62 20.54 -11.51
N VAL A 49 -31.88 19.63 -10.89
CA VAL A 49 -30.73 18.99 -11.53
C VAL A 49 -31.18 18.34 -12.83
N THR A 50 -30.52 18.70 -13.91
CA THR A 50 -30.77 18.17 -15.23
C THR A 50 -30.14 16.77 -15.38
N ASP A 51 -30.67 15.98 -16.31
CA ASP A 51 -30.08 14.67 -16.63
C ASP A 51 -28.63 14.79 -17.08
N ALA A 52 -28.25 15.91 -17.71
CA ALA A 52 -26.88 16.20 -18.12
C ALA A 52 -25.95 16.42 -16.93
N GLU A 53 -26.36 17.18 -15.92
CA GLU A 53 -25.59 17.40 -14.69
C GLU A 53 -25.45 16.10 -13.89
N LEU A 54 -26.54 15.32 -13.79
CA LEU A 54 -26.50 14.00 -13.16
C LEU A 54 -25.54 13.06 -13.89
N SER A 55 -25.60 13.02 -15.23
CA SER A 55 -24.72 12.20 -16.06
C SER A 55 -23.24 12.59 -15.88
N ALA A 56 -22.93 13.89 -15.87
CA ALA A 56 -21.59 14.39 -15.64
C ALA A 56 -21.04 14.00 -14.26
N ALA A 57 -21.86 14.12 -13.21
CA ALA A 57 -21.49 13.69 -11.86
C ALA A 57 -21.22 12.18 -11.78
N VAL A 58 -22.05 11.36 -12.43
CA VAL A 58 -21.87 9.91 -12.50
C VAL A 58 -20.56 9.56 -13.23
N THR A 59 -20.25 10.21 -14.35
CA THR A 59 -18.98 10.00 -15.06
C THR A 59 -17.77 10.37 -14.20
N ALA A 60 -17.82 11.50 -13.48
CA ALA A 60 -16.74 11.89 -12.57
C ALA A 60 -16.53 10.88 -11.43
N LEU A 61 -17.62 10.34 -10.88
CA LEU A 61 -17.56 9.30 -9.86
C LEU A 61 -16.98 7.99 -10.41
N GLN A 62 -17.37 7.58 -11.61
CA GLN A 62 -16.82 6.40 -12.29
C GLN A 62 -15.30 6.54 -12.51
N GLY A 63 -14.84 7.73 -12.92
CA GLY A 63 -13.41 8.02 -13.04
C GLY A 63 -12.68 7.91 -11.69
N SER A 64 -13.26 8.43 -10.62
CA SER A 64 -12.71 8.34 -9.26
C SER A 64 -12.62 6.89 -8.76
N ILE A 65 -13.65 6.07 -9.03
CA ILE A 65 -13.65 4.64 -8.72
C ILE A 65 -12.55 3.91 -9.51
N GLY A 66 -12.38 4.23 -10.79
CA GLY A 66 -11.30 3.70 -11.62
C GLY A 66 -9.92 3.99 -11.01
N ASN A 67 -9.67 5.23 -10.62
CA ASN A 67 -8.42 5.63 -9.97
C ASN A 67 -8.18 4.88 -8.66
N LEU A 68 -9.20 4.77 -7.80
CA LEU A 68 -9.11 4.01 -6.55
C LEU A 68 -8.76 2.54 -6.80
N ASN A 69 -9.39 1.89 -7.78
CA ASN A 69 -9.09 0.51 -8.15
C ASN A 69 -7.64 0.35 -8.61
N THR A 70 -7.13 1.28 -9.42
CA THR A 70 -5.72 1.29 -9.84
C THR A 70 -4.78 1.44 -8.65
N THR A 71 -5.05 2.37 -7.73
CA THR A 71 -4.23 2.56 -6.53
C THR A 71 -4.28 1.35 -5.60
N VAL A 72 -5.45 0.76 -5.36
CA VAL A 72 -5.58 -0.45 -4.54
C VAL A 72 -4.83 -1.61 -5.18
N SER A 73 -4.94 -1.79 -6.50
CA SER A 73 -4.19 -2.81 -7.23
C SER A 73 -2.69 -2.59 -7.12
N PHE A 74 -2.22 -1.35 -7.34
CA PHE A 74 -0.82 -0.97 -7.19
C PHE A 74 -0.32 -1.24 -5.77
N LEU A 75 -1.03 -0.79 -4.73
CA LEU A 75 -0.63 -1.01 -3.35
C LEU A 75 -0.66 -2.49 -2.97
N THR A 76 -1.64 -3.25 -3.46
CA THR A 76 -1.72 -4.70 -3.23
C THR A 76 -0.56 -5.43 -3.89
N ALA A 77 -0.17 -5.02 -5.10
CA ALA A 77 0.97 -5.58 -5.82
C ALA A 77 2.33 -5.08 -5.30
N SER A 78 2.39 -3.87 -4.72
CA SER A 78 3.63 -3.17 -4.35
C SER A 78 3.95 -3.18 -2.85
N LYS A 79 3.21 -3.93 -2.03
CA LYS A 79 3.64 -4.25 -0.66
C LYS A 79 5.01 -4.94 -0.74
N VAL A 80 6.05 -4.23 -0.29
CA VAL A 80 7.45 -4.66 -0.15
C VAL A 80 7.84 -5.78 -1.12
N GLY A 81 7.93 -5.46 -2.41
CA GLY A 81 8.03 -6.45 -3.49
C GLY A 81 9.15 -7.49 -3.32
N VAL A 82 10.25 -7.12 -2.66
CA VAL A 82 11.31 -8.03 -2.22
C VAL A 82 11.96 -7.53 -0.93
N VAL A 83 12.24 -8.43 0.01
CA VAL A 83 13.19 -8.21 1.12
C VAL A 83 14.15 -9.38 1.11
N ASN A 84 15.46 -9.12 0.98
CA ASN A 84 16.50 -10.16 0.95
C ASN A 84 16.23 -11.27 -0.10
N GLY A 85 15.72 -10.91 -1.28
CA GLY A 85 15.46 -11.86 -2.37
C GLY A 85 14.18 -12.69 -2.24
N LEU A 86 13.38 -12.48 -1.20
CA LEU A 86 12.09 -13.17 -1.03
C LEU A 86 10.93 -12.29 -1.55
N PRO A 87 10.16 -12.76 -2.55
CA PRO A 87 9.01 -12.02 -3.06
C PRO A 87 7.76 -12.20 -2.19
N GLY A 88 7.00 -11.13 -1.92
CA GLY A 88 5.60 -11.28 -1.50
C GLY A 88 4.90 -10.04 -0.90
N PRO A 89 3.57 -9.88 -1.15
CA PRO A 89 2.73 -8.78 -0.64
C PRO A 89 2.37 -8.88 0.85
N ALA A 90 2.80 -9.92 1.54
CA ALA A 90 2.76 -10.03 3.01
C ALA A 90 4.10 -10.60 3.46
N VAL A 91 5.04 -9.71 3.77
CA VAL A 91 6.34 -10.13 4.31
C VAL A 91 6.12 -10.67 5.72
N THR A 92 5.93 -11.98 5.85
CA THR A 92 6.08 -12.66 7.14
C THR A 92 7.57 -12.81 7.39
N LEU A 93 8.14 -11.85 8.13
CA LEU A 93 9.52 -11.95 8.60
C LEU A 93 9.63 -13.10 9.60
N LYS A 94 10.41 -14.13 9.28
CA LYS A 94 10.88 -15.10 10.27
C LYS A 94 11.88 -14.38 11.19
N PRO A 95 12.10 -14.82 12.43
CA PRO A 95 13.17 -14.28 13.28
C PRO A 95 14.55 -14.23 12.59
N SER A 96 14.84 -15.17 11.68
CA SER A 96 16.04 -15.18 10.84
C SER A 96 16.14 -14.00 9.86
N HIS A 97 15.02 -13.37 9.49
CA HIS A 97 14.99 -12.21 8.59
C HIS A 97 15.23 -10.88 9.31
N LEU A 98 15.15 -10.86 10.65
CA LEU A 98 15.33 -9.67 11.48
C LEU A 98 16.72 -9.59 12.13
N GLY A 99 17.55 -10.64 11.94
CA GLY A 99 18.99 -10.67 12.23
C GLY A 99 19.47 -9.68 13.29
N LEU A 100 18.97 -9.76 14.53
CA LEU A 100 19.52 -8.99 15.63
C LEU A 100 20.81 -9.66 16.10
N GLY A 101 21.88 -9.40 15.36
CA GLY A 101 23.26 -9.36 15.84
C GLY A 101 23.83 -10.60 16.55
N PRO A 102 25.03 -10.46 17.14
CA PRO A 102 25.93 -11.55 17.57
C PRO A 102 25.43 -12.44 18.73
N ALA A 103 24.19 -12.26 19.20
CA ALA A 103 23.58 -13.09 20.25
C ALA A 103 23.04 -14.44 19.74
N ASN A 104 22.80 -14.58 18.43
CA ASN A 104 22.35 -15.82 17.79
C ASN A 104 23.52 -16.67 17.26
N GLY A 105 24.59 -16.77 18.04
CA GLY A 105 25.78 -17.56 17.69
C GLY A 105 25.43 -19.01 17.29
N PRO A 106 26.39 -19.73 16.69
CA PRO A 106 26.13 -21.05 16.14
C PRO A 106 25.66 -22.05 17.21
N ASN A 107 24.72 -22.92 16.85
CA ASN A 107 24.21 -23.96 17.75
C ASN A 107 25.20 -25.13 17.93
N LEU A 108 26.23 -25.22 17.09
CA LEU A 108 27.34 -26.16 17.20
C LEU A 108 28.60 -25.55 16.57
N GLN A 109 29.74 -25.78 17.22
CA GLN A 109 31.07 -25.50 16.66
C GLN A 109 31.93 -26.76 16.72
N THR A 110 32.55 -27.11 15.59
CA THR A 110 33.50 -28.24 15.50
C THR A 110 34.85 -27.73 15.01
N ILE A 111 35.91 -28.06 15.74
CA ILE A 111 37.28 -27.67 15.42
C ILE A 111 38.09 -28.90 15.07
N THR A 112 38.82 -28.86 13.96
CA THR A 112 39.87 -29.84 13.65
C THR A 112 41.24 -29.19 13.75
N ARG A 113 42.26 -30.01 13.99
CA ARG A 113 43.65 -29.56 14.07
C ARG A 113 44.49 -30.27 13.02
N ASP A 114 45.53 -29.58 12.53
CA ASP A 114 46.53 -30.17 11.64
C ASP A 114 47.52 -31.07 12.42
N GLY A 115 48.47 -31.68 11.71
CA GLY A 115 49.50 -32.54 12.32
C GLY A 115 50.45 -31.82 13.29
N LEU A 116 50.42 -30.49 13.34
CA LEU A 116 51.18 -29.64 14.27
C LEU A 116 50.29 -29.11 15.42
N GLY A 117 49.03 -29.53 15.48
CA GLY A 117 48.08 -29.12 16.52
C GLY A 117 47.45 -27.74 16.32
N ARG A 118 47.71 -27.05 15.20
CA ARG A 118 47.08 -25.76 14.87
C ARG A 118 45.68 -25.99 14.31
N ILE A 119 44.78 -25.02 14.40
CA ILE A 119 43.41 -25.18 13.87
C ILE A 119 43.47 -25.33 12.34
N ALA A 120 42.94 -26.42 11.81
CA ALA A 120 42.86 -26.66 10.37
C ALA A 120 41.49 -26.25 9.81
N THR A 121 40.41 -26.64 10.51
CA THR A 121 39.06 -26.20 10.16
C THR A 121 38.25 -25.79 11.39
N LEU A 122 37.34 -24.83 11.20
CA LEU A 122 36.28 -24.48 12.13
C LEU A 122 34.96 -24.54 11.38
N SER A 123 34.08 -25.44 11.80
CA SER A 123 32.72 -25.57 11.27
C SER A 123 31.74 -24.99 12.29
N THR A 124 30.88 -24.09 11.85
CA THR A 124 29.83 -23.48 12.69
C THR A 124 28.47 -23.67 12.03
N THR A 125 27.48 -24.15 12.77
CA THR A 125 26.11 -24.30 12.26
C THR A 125 25.29 -23.08 12.69
N VAL A 126 24.73 -22.34 11.72
CA VAL A 126 23.87 -21.18 11.94
C VAL A 126 22.58 -21.39 11.16
N GLY A 127 21.43 -21.39 11.85
CA GLY A 127 20.14 -21.58 11.17
C GLY A 127 20.00 -22.89 10.40
N GLY A 128 20.74 -23.94 10.80
CA GLY A 128 20.75 -25.25 10.12
C GLY A 128 21.70 -25.35 8.92
N GLN A 129 22.36 -24.25 8.54
CA GLN A 129 23.39 -24.22 7.49
C GLN A 129 24.79 -24.21 8.11
N VAL A 130 25.73 -24.88 7.45
CA VAL A 130 27.13 -24.97 7.92
C VAL A 130 27.96 -23.87 7.26
N ALA A 131 28.58 -23.03 8.08
CA ALA A 131 29.70 -22.17 7.68
C ALA A 131 31.01 -22.91 8.00
N LEU A 132 31.75 -23.30 6.96
CA LEU A 132 33.03 -23.99 7.09
C LEU A 132 34.17 -23.01 6.85
N GLN A 133 35.05 -22.87 7.83
CA GLN A 133 36.29 -22.13 7.72
C GLN A 133 37.47 -23.10 7.60
N THR A 134 38.30 -22.89 6.58
CA THR A 134 39.57 -23.61 6.40
C THR A 134 40.72 -22.63 6.59
N LEU A 135 41.63 -22.96 7.51
CA LEU A 135 42.75 -22.13 7.90
C LEU A 135 44.03 -22.70 7.30
N THR A 136 44.81 -21.85 6.63
CA THR A 136 46.15 -22.21 6.15
C THR A 136 47.19 -21.31 6.78
N TYR A 137 48.41 -21.83 6.91
CA TYR A 137 49.50 -21.15 7.59
C TYR A 137 50.67 -20.95 6.63
N ASP A 138 51.41 -19.86 6.81
CA ASP A 138 52.63 -19.58 6.04
C ASP A 138 53.80 -20.47 6.50
N ALA A 139 54.95 -20.30 5.85
CA ALA A 139 56.17 -21.06 6.15
C ALA A 139 56.70 -20.78 7.57
N GLU A 140 56.44 -19.59 8.11
CA GLU A 140 56.77 -19.20 9.48
C GLU A 140 55.75 -19.71 10.51
N GLY A 141 54.70 -20.39 10.05
CA GLY A 141 53.68 -21.02 10.89
C GLY A 141 52.56 -20.07 11.36
N ARG A 142 52.47 -18.86 10.82
CA ARG A 142 51.43 -17.87 11.11
C ARG A 142 50.22 -18.07 10.21
N LEU A 143 49.04 -17.64 10.65
CA LEU A 143 47.81 -17.78 9.87
C LEU A 143 47.90 -16.93 8.60
N ALA A 144 47.84 -17.56 7.43
CA ALA A 144 48.00 -16.94 6.12
C ALA A 144 46.67 -16.68 5.43
N THR A 145 45.78 -17.69 5.40
CA THR A 145 44.45 -17.53 4.81
C THR A 145 43.36 -18.16 5.65
N VAL A 146 42.16 -17.59 5.59
CA VAL A 146 40.91 -18.17 6.09
C VAL A 146 39.92 -18.19 4.94
N VAL A 147 39.56 -19.38 4.49
CA VAL A 147 38.51 -19.55 3.49
C VAL A 147 37.22 -19.93 4.19
N THR A 148 36.22 -19.06 4.15
CA THR A 148 34.88 -19.31 4.70
C THR A 148 33.92 -19.65 3.57
N VAL A 149 33.31 -20.83 3.62
CA VAL A 149 32.22 -21.24 2.73
C VAL A 149 30.92 -21.27 3.53
N TYR A 150 29.93 -20.50 3.10
CA TYR A 150 28.60 -20.47 3.72
C TYR A 150 27.54 -20.09 2.69
N ASP A 151 26.46 -20.87 2.64
CA ASP A 151 25.27 -20.57 1.82
C ASP A 151 25.59 -20.26 0.34
N GLY A 152 26.43 -21.10 -0.27
CA GLY A 152 26.87 -20.96 -1.66
C GLY A 152 27.87 -19.83 -1.94
N ARG A 153 28.30 -19.10 -0.90
CA ARG A 153 29.31 -18.05 -1.01
C ARG A 153 30.63 -18.49 -0.42
N THR A 154 31.71 -18.05 -1.04
CA THR A 154 33.07 -18.25 -0.57
C THR A 154 33.71 -16.91 -0.30
N ARG A 155 34.22 -16.70 0.92
CA ARG A 155 35.03 -15.55 1.29
C ARG A 155 36.44 -16.03 1.62
N THR A 156 37.43 -15.53 0.91
CA THR A 156 38.85 -15.80 1.17
C THR A 156 39.47 -14.59 1.80
N GLU A 157 39.87 -14.70 3.07
CA GLU A 157 40.61 -13.67 3.79
C GLU A 157 42.09 -14.01 3.79
N THR A 158 42.93 -13.07 3.37
CA THR A 158 44.39 -13.20 3.34
C THR A 158 44.99 -12.24 4.36
N LEU A 159 45.79 -12.79 5.27
CA LEU A 159 46.45 -12.06 6.34
C LEU A 159 47.87 -11.69 5.89
N THR A 160 48.25 -10.43 6.11
CA THR A 160 49.59 -9.91 5.79
C THR A 160 50.30 -9.47 7.07
N TYR A 161 51.61 -9.66 7.11
CA TYR A 161 52.43 -9.37 8.29
C TYR A 161 53.59 -8.45 7.94
N ALA A 162 53.85 -7.46 8.80
CA ALA A 162 54.99 -6.56 8.71
C ALA A 162 55.78 -6.62 10.02
N GLY A 163 57.09 -6.85 9.94
CA GLY A 163 57.94 -6.99 11.13
C GLY A 163 57.50 -8.14 12.08
N GLY A 164 56.86 -9.18 11.54
CA GLY A 164 56.33 -10.30 12.32
C GLY A 164 54.95 -10.08 12.95
N LEU A 165 54.39 -8.87 12.86
CA LEU A 165 53.07 -8.52 13.41
C LEU A 165 52.02 -8.48 12.31
N LEU A 166 50.78 -8.87 12.63
CA LEU A 166 49.66 -8.79 11.71
C LEU A 166 49.45 -7.31 11.33
N SER A 167 49.57 -7.01 10.04
CA SER A 167 49.51 -5.65 9.50
C SER A 167 48.28 -5.37 8.64
N GLY A 168 47.60 -6.41 8.17
CA GLY A 168 46.39 -6.23 7.37
C GLY A 168 45.68 -7.54 7.05
N VAL A 169 44.40 -7.40 6.72
CA VAL A 169 43.55 -8.49 6.21
C VAL A 169 42.84 -7.96 4.97
N SER A 170 42.96 -8.68 3.86
CA SER A 170 42.19 -8.42 2.64
C SER A 170 41.22 -9.56 2.41
N ALA A 171 40.04 -9.29 1.85
CA ALA A 171 39.06 -10.32 1.58
C ALA A 171 38.49 -10.21 0.17
N VAL A 172 38.28 -11.36 -0.47
CA VAL A 172 37.57 -11.49 -1.74
C VAL A 172 36.37 -12.39 -1.52
N GLU A 173 35.20 -11.98 -2.02
CA GLU A 173 33.97 -12.75 -1.98
C GLU A 173 33.57 -13.20 -3.38
N GLU A 174 33.27 -14.48 -3.50
CA GLU A 174 32.80 -15.12 -4.74
C GLU A 174 31.49 -15.84 -4.46
N ILE A 175 30.58 -15.78 -5.43
CA ILE A 175 29.36 -16.57 -5.43
C ILE A 175 29.64 -17.79 -6.29
N THR A 176 29.57 -18.98 -5.69
CA THR A 176 29.60 -20.22 -6.48
C THR A 176 28.23 -20.36 -7.17
N PRO A 177 28.16 -20.40 -8.52
CA PRO A 177 26.89 -20.47 -9.24
C PRO A 177 26.10 -21.75 -8.98
#